data_AF-A0A2V5ZGZ4-F1
#
_entry.id   AF-A0A2V5ZGZ4-F1
#
_cell.length_a   1.000
_cell.length_b   1.000
_cell.length_c   1.000
_cell.angle_alpha   90.00
_cell.angle_beta   90.00
_cell.angle_gamma   90.00
#
_symmetry.space_group_name_H-M   'P 1'
#
loop_
_entity.id
_entity.type
_entity.pdbx_description
1 polymer ?
#
loop_
_entity_poly.entity_id
_entity_poly.type
_entity_poly.pdbx_seq_one_letter_code
_entity_poly.pdbx_strand_id
1 'polypeptide(L)'
;MSTASSRSGSTRVPRVGDGVAPLRTFLEAQPRDGAQYSRRRLPHFERPWAIYAVTIGTKKDRCLPPNARSIVLNSSHHFHKQRYELFAACVMPDHVHLLLQPWPKNNDDKKTVVFWPLSELLHSIKSFSAHRINEAEKKTGAVWEKERFDRYIRSDRDLHEKFHYILRNPWDSGVAQHNEPYPWVWTEDDEYRNESSFRRDAETSTRDACATQRPES
;
A
#
# COMPACT_ATOMS: atom_id res chain seq x y z
N MET A 1 2.18 -94.38 12.36
CA MET A 1 2.63 -94.46 13.77
C MET A 1 3.42 -93.19 14.08
N SER A 2 2.96 -92.49 15.13
CA SER A 2 3.55 -91.47 16.03
C SER A 2 4.97 -90.92 15.72
N THR A 3 5.34 -89.65 15.84
CA THR A 3 5.23 -88.63 16.94
C THR A 3 5.75 -87.29 16.34
N ALA A 4 5.21 -86.08 16.54
CA ALA A 4 4.97 -85.22 17.71
C ALA A 4 6.22 -84.55 18.35
N SER A 5 6.23 -83.20 18.29
CA SER A 5 6.46 -82.23 19.40
C SER A 5 7.80 -81.45 19.51
N SER A 6 7.69 -80.10 19.47
CA SER A 6 8.06 -79.14 20.55
C SER A 6 7.81 -77.68 20.05
N ARG A 7 6.76 -76.97 20.50
CA ARG A 7 6.64 -75.98 21.63
C ARG A 7 7.67 -74.83 21.58
N SER A 8 7.31 -73.55 21.36
CA SER A 8 6.40 -72.61 22.08
C SER A 8 7.02 -71.95 23.33
N GLY A 9 7.02 -70.62 23.36
CA GLY A 9 6.85 -69.82 24.58
C GLY A 9 7.78 -68.62 24.75
N SER A 10 7.23 -67.41 24.81
CA SER A 10 7.42 -66.51 25.96
C SER A 10 6.38 -65.38 25.97
N THR A 11 6.06 -64.92 27.18
CA THR A 11 4.74 -64.44 27.64
C THR A 11 4.88 -63.10 28.38
N ARG A 12 4.01 -62.13 28.06
CA ARG A 12 3.28 -61.13 28.89
C ARG A 12 4.00 -60.12 29.84
N VAL A 13 3.44 -58.90 29.79
CA VAL A 13 3.59 -57.61 30.56
C VAL A 13 3.35 -57.72 32.09
N PRO A 14 3.75 -56.72 32.94
CA PRO A 14 2.75 -55.70 33.40
C PRO A 14 3.24 -54.27 33.86
N ARG A 15 2.30 -53.30 33.75
CA ARG A 15 1.83 -52.19 34.64
C ARG A 15 2.71 -51.01 35.16
N VAL A 16 2.19 -49.80 34.85
CA VAL A 16 2.01 -48.53 35.60
C VAL A 16 2.83 -48.26 36.87
N GLY A 17 3.45 -47.08 36.92
CA GLY A 17 3.82 -46.35 38.15
C GLY A 17 3.87 -44.83 37.88
N ASP A 18 3.06 -44.07 38.61
CA ASP A 18 3.02 -42.61 38.65
C ASP A 18 4.37 -42.00 39.06
N GLY A 19 4.75 -40.90 38.41
CA GLY A 19 5.95 -40.14 38.73
C GLY A 19 5.98 -38.79 38.02
N VAL A 20 5.55 -37.77 38.74
CA VAL A 20 5.46 -36.34 38.38
C VAL A 20 6.69 -35.84 37.61
N ALA A 21 6.47 -35.30 36.39
CA ALA A 21 7.46 -34.50 35.68
C ALA A 21 7.46 -33.05 36.20
N PRO A 22 8.61 -32.37 36.29
CA PRO A 22 8.71 -31.06 36.94
C PRO A 22 8.03 -29.96 36.11
N LEU A 23 7.27 -29.11 36.82
CA LEU A 23 6.64 -27.91 36.30
C LEU A 23 7.71 -26.94 35.78
N ARG A 24 7.81 -26.85 34.45
CA ARG A 24 8.52 -25.77 33.77
C ARG A 24 7.62 -24.54 33.75
N THR A 25 7.82 -23.65 34.72
CA THR A 25 7.31 -22.28 34.68
C THR A 25 7.99 -21.55 33.52
N PHE A 26 7.34 -21.56 32.36
CA PHE A 26 7.58 -20.57 31.32
C PHE A 26 6.39 -19.62 31.33
N LEU A 27 6.67 -18.35 31.62
CA LEU A 27 5.73 -17.26 31.42
C LEU A 27 5.15 -17.34 30.00
N GLU A 28 3.85 -17.52 29.91
CA GLU A 28 3.08 -17.34 28.69
C GLU A 28 3.13 -15.86 28.28
N ALA A 29 4.06 -15.53 27.39
CA ALA A 29 3.95 -14.38 26.52
C ALA A 29 3.95 -14.89 25.08
N GLN A 30 2.76 -15.26 24.58
CA GLN A 30 2.55 -15.54 23.16
C GLN A 30 2.46 -14.21 22.40
N PRO A 31 3.36 -13.89 21.46
CA PRO A 31 3.14 -12.81 20.52
C PRO A 31 2.08 -13.24 19.52
N ARG A 32 0.90 -12.61 19.58
CA ARG A 32 -0.13 -12.75 18.53
C ARG A 32 0.22 -11.82 17.36
N ASP A 33 1.27 -12.16 16.63
CA ASP A 33 1.59 -11.53 15.35
C ASP A 33 0.94 -12.38 14.23
N GLY A 34 -0.30 -12.04 13.89
CA GLY A 34 -1.13 -12.80 12.96
C GLY A 34 -1.35 -12.00 11.68
N ALA A 35 -0.60 -12.33 10.62
CA ALA A 35 -0.91 -11.87 9.27
C ALA A 35 -2.38 -12.16 8.94
N GLN A 36 -3.13 -11.15 8.51
CA GLN A 36 -4.51 -11.35 8.08
C GLN A 36 -4.54 -11.99 6.68
N TYR A 37 -5.23 -13.13 6.58
CA TYR A 37 -5.36 -13.94 5.37
C TYR A 37 -6.70 -13.66 4.68
N SER A 38 -6.67 -13.19 3.44
CA SER A 38 -7.86 -13.09 2.59
C SER A 38 -7.57 -13.74 1.23
N ARG A 39 -8.36 -14.75 0.85
CA ARG A 39 -8.17 -15.52 -0.39
C ARG A 39 -9.25 -15.19 -1.41
N ARG A 40 -8.90 -14.38 -2.41
CA ARG A 40 -9.32 -14.58 -3.81
C ARG A 40 -8.14 -14.30 -4.74
N ARG A 41 -7.52 -15.40 -5.18
CA ARG A 41 -6.51 -15.59 -6.24
C ARG A 41 -5.02 -15.27 -6.02
N LEU A 42 -4.58 -14.60 -4.97
CA LEU A 42 -3.19 -14.66 -4.44
C LEU A 42 -3.24 -14.34 -2.93
N PRO A 43 -2.41 -14.97 -2.07
CA PRO A 43 -2.40 -14.66 -0.64
C PRO A 43 -1.81 -13.27 -0.39
N HIS A 44 -2.66 -12.32 0.01
CA HIS A 44 -2.22 -10.98 0.46
C HIS A 44 -1.82 -11.07 1.93
N PHE A 45 -0.54 -10.88 2.24
CA PHE A 45 -0.05 -10.74 3.61
C PHE A 45 0.03 -9.25 3.95
N GLU A 46 -0.90 -8.77 4.78
CA GLU A 46 -0.84 -7.41 5.29
C GLU A 46 0.02 -7.39 6.57
N ARG A 47 1.15 -6.67 6.51
CA ARG A 47 2.07 -6.44 7.65
C ARG A 47 1.94 -5.00 8.16
N PRO A 48 1.94 -4.79 9.49
CA PRO A 48 2.05 -3.45 10.08
C PRO A 48 3.24 -2.70 9.49
N TRP A 49 3.06 -1.41 9.19
CA TRP A 49 4.10 -0.51 8.66
C TRP A 49 4.75 -0.93 7.34
N ALA A 50 4.24 -1.97 6.66
CA ALA A 50 4.81 -2.37 5.38
C ALA A 50 4.45 -1.36 4.28
N ILE A 51 5.42 -1.12 3.41
CA ILE A 51 5.25 -0.34 2.18
C ILE A 51 4.80 -1.30 1.08
N TYR A 52 3.82 -0.90 0.28
CA TYR A 52 3.29 -1.68 -0.83
C TYR A 52 3.48 -0.93 -2.14
N ALA A 53 4.07 -1.62 -3.11
CA ALA A 53 3.97 -1.24 -4.51
C ALA A 53 2.70 -1.89 -5.09
N VAL A 54 1.78 -1.07 -5.59
CA VAL A 54 0.48 -1.47 -6.10
C VAL A 54 0.33 -1.02 -7.54
N THR A 55 -0.16 -1.91 -8.39
CA THR A 55 -0.60 -1.60 -9.75
C THR A 55 -2.09 -1.87 -9.89
N ILE A 56 -2.85 -0.87 -10.35
CA ILE A 56 -4.27 -0.99 -10.69
C ILE A 56 -4.44 -0.76 -12.20
N GLY A 57 -4.89 -1.78 -12.93
CA GLY A 57 -5.20 -1.66 -14.35
C GLY A 57 -6.60 -1.10 -14.62
N THR A 58 -6.77 -0.41 -15.74
CA THR A 58 -8.08 -0.03 -16.26
C THR A 58 -8.74 -1.24 -16.91
N LYS A 59 -10.07 -1.25 -16.92
CA LYS A 59 -10.84 -2.37 -17.46
C LYS A 59 -10.68 -2.44 -18.97
N LYS A 60 -10.32 -3.61 -19.50
CA LYS A 60 -10.09 -3.84 -20.94
C LYS A 60 -9.10 -2.84 -21.56
N ASP A 61 -8.04 -2.48 -20.84
CA ASP A 61 -7.00 -1.55 -21.30
C ASP A 61 -7.57 -0.21 -21.79
N ARG A 62 -8.65 0.25 -21.14
CA ARG A 62 -9.25 1.56 -21.43
C ARG A 62 -8.20 2.66 -21.23
N CYS A 63 -7.99 3.45 -22.27
CA CYS A 63 -7.15 4.64 -22.21
C CYS A 63 -7.85 5.80 -21.48
N LEU A 64 -7.23 6.30 -20.42
CA LEU A 64 -7.67 7.42 -19.60
C LEU A 64 -7.26 8.74 -20.26
N PRO A 65 -8.21 9.64 -20.58
CA PRO A 65 -7.86 10.97 -21.05
C PRO A 65 -7.15 11.79 -19.95
N PRO A 66 -6.44 12.88 -20.32
CA PRO A 66 -5.76 13.77 -19.37
C PRO A 66 -6.57 14.14 -18.11
N ASN A 67 -7.83 14.56 -18.28
CA ASN A 67 -8.70 14.92 -17.17
C ASN A 67 -8.97 13.73 -16.22
N ALA A 68 -9.20 12.54 -16.78
CA ALA A 68 -9.38 11.33 -15.99
C ALA A 68 -8.11 11.00 -15.20
N ARG A 69 -6.93 11.12 -15.80
CA ARG A 69 -5.66 10.89 -15.09
C ARG A 69 -5.47 11.86 -13.92
N SER A 70 -5.85 13.13 -14.08
CA SER A 70 -5.82 14.11 -12.98
C SER A 70 -6.78 13.73 -11.85
N ILE A 71 -7.99 13.27 -12.17
CA ILE A 71 -8.95 12.77 -11.18
C ILE A 71 -8.34 11.61 -10.38
N VAL A 72 -7.69 10.67 -11.05
CA VAL A 72 -7.06 9.50 -10.40
C VAL A 72 -5.92 9.93 -9.48
N LEU A 73 -5.04 10.81 -9.94
CA LEU A 73 -3.92 11.30 -9.14
C LEU A 73 -4.43 12.01 -7.88
N ASN A 74 -5.38 12.94 -8.05
CA ASN A 74 -6.00 13.65 -6.92
C ASN A 74 -6.71 12.69 -5.95
N SER A 75 -7.38 11.66 -6.47
CA SER A 75 -8.02 10.62 -5.63
C SER A 75 -7.01 9.82 -4.81
N SER A 76 -5.83 9.58 -5.38
CA SER A 76 -4.72 8.85 -4.73
C SER A 76 -3.97 9.73 -3.73
N HIS A 77 -3.95 11.05 -3.92
CA HIS A 77 -3.36 11.98 -2.97
C HIS A 77 -4.31 12.35 -1.81
N HIS A 78 -5.62 12.27 -2.02
CA HIS A 78 -6.65 12.75 -1.07
C HIS A 78 -6.49 12.27 0.39
N PHE A 79 -6.07 11.02 0.61
CA PHE A 79 -5.88 10.45 1.94
C PHE A 79 -4.41 10.29 2.35
N HIS A 80 -3.50 10.87 1.58
CA HIS A 80 -2.10 11.02 1.96
C HIS A 80 -2.01 11.72 3.33
N LYS A 81 -1.17 11.19 4.23
CA LYS A 81 -1.01 11.66 5.62
C LYS A 81 -2.30 11.65 6.45
N GLN A 82 -3.30 10.86 6.07
CA GLN A 82 -4.54 10.65 6.82
C GLN A 82 -4.85 9.16 7.01
N ARG A 83 -4.82 8.38 5.93
CA ARG A 83 -5.06 6.93 5.95
C ARG A 83 -3.87 6.10 5.50
N TYR A 84 -2.95 6.72 4.76
CA TYR A 84 -1.68 6.13 4.35
C TYR A 84 -0.65 7.23 4.06
N GLU A 85 0.62 6.87 4.17
CA GLU A 85 1.71 7.58 3.52
C GLU A 85 1.71 7.21 2.03
N LEU A 86 1.92 8.19 1.15
CA LEU A 86 2.10 7.98 -0.28
C LEU A 86 3.50 8.48 -0.60
N PHE A 87 4.36 7.60 -1.09
CA PHE A 87 5.73 7.94 -1.44
C PHE A 87 5.85 8.36 -2.90
N ALA A 88 5.14 7.64 -3.78
CA ALA A 88 5.11 7.93 -5.20
C ALA A 88 3.79 7.46 -5.84
N ALA A 89 3.36 8.17 -6.86
CA ALA A 89 2.27 7.77 -7.73
C ALA A 89 2.60 8.08 -9.19
N CYS A 90 2.21 7.19 -10.10
CA CYS A 90 2.27 7.43 -11.53
C CYS A 90 0.99 6.92 -12.18
N VAL A 91 0.21 7.82 -12.79
CA VAL A 91 -1.02 7.48 -13.52
C VAL A 91 -0.71 7.36 -15.00
N MET A 92 -0.66 6.13 -15.49
CA MET A 92 -0.50 5.80 -16.90
C MET A 92 -1.86 5.87 -17.63
N PRO A 93 -1.89 5.86 -18.97
CA PRO A 93 -3.15 5.84 -19.72
C PRO A 93 -4.03 4.63 -19.39
N ASP A 94 -3.47 3.47 -19.13
CA ASP A 94 -4.17 2.19 -18.96
C ASP A 94 -3.99 1.56 -17.56
N HIS A 95 -3.16 2.15 -16.69
CA HIS A 95 -2.97 1.66 -15.33
C HIS A 95 -2.43 2.75 -14.40
N VAL A 96 -2.32 2.42 -13.11
CA VAL A 96 -1.77 3.30 -12.07
C VAL A 96 -0.77 2.53 -11.24
N HIS A 97 0.38 3.12 -10.99
CA HIS A 97 1.33 2.65 -9.98
C HIS A 97 1.25 3.53 -8.73
N LEU A 98 1.17 2.90 -7.56
CA LEU A 98 1.17 3.54 -6.25
C LEU A 98 2.24 2.89 -5.38
N LEU A 99 2.99 3.69 -4.64
CA LEU A 99 3.89 3.25 -3.59
C LEU A 99 3.42 3.89 -2.28
N LEU A 100 2.79 3.09 -1.42
CA LEU A 100 2.11 3.61 -0.23
C LEU A 100 2.29 2.71 0.99
N GLN A 101 2.09 3.29 2.18
CA GLN A 101 2.15 2.60 3.46
C GLN A 101 0.88 2.93 4.27
N PRO A 102 0.02 1.94 4.55
CA PRO A 102 -1.16 2.15 5.38
C PRO A 102 -0.81 2.67 6.78
N TRP A 103 -1.61 3.60 7.27
CA TRP A 103 -1.47 4.16 8.62
C TRP A 103 -2.42 3.49 9.62
N PRO A 104 -2.14 3.61 10.93
CA PRO A 104 -3.07 3.17 11.96
C PRO A 104 -4.39 3.96 11.89
N LYS A 105 -5.52 3.26 12.13
CA LYS A 105 -6.81 3.88 12.37
C LYS A 105 -6.80 4.51 13.77
N ASN A 106 -7.31 5.73 13.89
CA ASN A 106 -7.58 6.32 15.20
C ASN A 106 -8.76 5.56 15.82
N ASN A 107 -8.45 4.68 16.77
CA ASN A 107 -9.46 3.93 17.53
C ASN A 107 -9.36 4.33 19.00
N ASP A 108 -10.47 4.82 19.57
CA ASP A 108 -10.57 5.23 20.98
C ASP A 108 -10.57 4.04 21.96
N ASP A 109 -10.92 2.83 21.47
CA ASP A 109 -11.01 1.61 22.28
C ASP A 109 -9.67 0.85 22.32
N LYS A 110 -8.88 1.17 23.36
CA LYS A 110 -7.48 0.78 23.54
C LYS A 110 -7.27 -0.70 23.86
N LYS A 111 -6.52 -1.37 22.98
CA LYS A 111 -5.39 -2.29 23.30
C LYS A 111 -4.65 -2.79 22.04
N THR A 112 -5.23 -2.60 20.86
CA THR A 112 -4.65 -3.09 19.59
C THR A 112 -4.62 -1.96 18.56
N VAL A 113 -3.43 -1.73 17.98
CA VAL A 113 -3.30 -0.84 16.81
C VAL A 113 -3.87 -1.56 15.60
N VAL A 114 -4.91 -1.00 14.98
CA VAL A 114 -5.52 -1.53 13.76
C VAL A 114 -5.14 -0.62 12.60
N PHE A 115 -4.55 -1.16 11.54
CA PHE A 115 -4.19 -0.41 10.35
C PHE A 115 -5.36 -0.34 9.36
N TRP A 116 -5.35 0.66 8.48
CA TRP A 116 -6.21 0.64 7.30
C TRP A 116 -5.87 -0.57 6.43
N PRO A 117 -6.82 -1.47 6.15
CA PRO A 117 -6.59 -2.58 5.22
C PRO A 117 -6.29 -2.05 3.83
N LEU A 118 -5.29 -2.61 3.15
CA LEU A 118 -4.91 -2.17 1.80
C LEU A 118 -6.10 -2.30 0.84
N SER A 119 -6.88 -3.36 1.00
CA SER A 119 -8.10 -3.57 0.22
C SER A 119 -9.14 -2.45 0.36
N GLU A 120 -9.30 -1.88 1.55
CA GLU A 120 -10.23 -0.79 1.83
C GLU A 120 -9.74 0.53 1.20
N LEU A 121 -8.44 0.82 1.34
CA LEU A 121 -7.80 1.99 0.74
C LEU A 121 -7.95 2.00 -0.78
N LEU A 122 -7.57 0.89 -1.43
CA LEU A 122 -7.63 0.78 -2.88
C LEU A 122 -9.07 0.74 -3.39
N HIS A 123 -9.99 0.14 -2.64
CA HIS A 123 -11.41 0.20 -2.97
C HIS A 123 -11.92 1.65 -2.98
N SER A 124 -11.56 2.43 -1.95
CA SER A 124 -11.95 3.84 -1.86
C SER A 124 -11.41 4.65 -3.04
N ILE A 125 -10.12 4.52 -3.37
CA ILE A 125 -9.49 5.21 -4.52
C ILE A 125 -10.21 4.82 -5.82
N LYS A 126 -10.39 3.51 -6.07
CA LYS A 126 -11.00 2.99 -7.31
C LYS A 126 -12.46 3.42 -7.45
N SER A 127 -13.24 3.33 -6.37
CA SER A 127 -14.67 3.66 -6.39
C SER A 127 -14.89 5.15 -6.65
N PHE A 128 -14.21 6.01 -5.89
CA PHE A 128 -14.34 7.46 -6.02
C PHE A 128 -13.87 7.94 -7.40
N SER A 129 -12.67 7.54 -7.83
CA SER A 129 -12.14 7.93 -9.15
C SER A 129 -13.02 7.43 -10.29
N ALA A 130 -13.53 6.19 -10.24
CA ALA A 130 -14.42 5.68 -11.28
C ALA A 130 -15.71 6.50 -11.39
N HIS A 131 -16.30 6.89 -10.26
CA HIS A 131 -17.50 7.72 -10.25
C HIS A 131 -17.23 9.09 -10.88
N ARG A 132 -16.17 9.78 -10.46
CA ARG A 132 -15.77 11.09 -10.98
C ARG A 132 -15.40 11.07 -12.46
N ILE A 133 -14.71 10.03 -12.92
CA ILE A 133 -14.37 9.85 -14.33
C ILE A 133 -15.64 9.66 -15.16
N ASN A 134 -16.55 8.80 -14.70
CA ASN A 134 -17.81 8.53 -15.38
C ASN A 134 -18.69 9.79 -15.45
N GLU A 135 -18.76 10.57 -14.37
CA GLU A 135 -19.43 11.86 -14.34
C GLU A 135 -18.83 12.84 -15.37
N ALA A 136 -17.51 13.02 -15.36
CA ALA A 136 -16.80 13.91 -16.27
C ALA A 136 -16.94 13.50 -17.75
N GLU A 137 -17.00 12.20 -18.02
CA GLU A 137 -17.15 11.66 -19.38
C GLU A 137 -18.61 11.44 -19.80
N LYS A 138 -19.59 11.70 -18.90
CA LYS A 138 -21.01 11.37 -19.11
C LYS A 138 -21.24 9.90 -19.51
N LYS A 139 -20.47 8.99 -18.92
CA LYS A 139 -20.53 7.54 -19.14
C LYS A 139 -20.95 6.80 -17.88
N THR A 140 -21.28 5.53 -18.02
CA THR A 140 -21.52 4.62 -16.90
C THR A 140 -20.69 3.35 -17.09
N GLY A 141 -20.43 2.64 -15.98
CA GLY A 141 -19.73 1.36 -16.00
C GLY A 141 -18.41 1.34 -15.24
N ALA A 142 -17.71 0.21 -15.31
CA ALA A 142 -16.47 0.01 -14.58
C ALA A 142 -15.28 0.64 -15.32
N VAL A 143 -14.51 1.47 -14.61
CA VAL A 143 -13.24 2.05 -15.09
C VAL A 143 -12.06 1.12 -14.81
N TRP A 144 -12.08 0.44 -13.66
CA TRP A 144 -10.95 -0.36 -13.17
C TRP A 144 -11.19 -1.85 -13.30
N GLU A 145 -10.10 -2.61 -13.44
CA GLU A 145 -10.12 -4.05 -13.24
C GLU A 145 -10.52 -4.42 -11.81
N LYS A 146 -11.08 -5.61 -11.61
CA LYS A 146 -11.43 -6.06 -10.26
C LYS A 146 -10.18 -6.40 -9.46
N GLU A 147 -9.25 -7.08 -10.10
CA GLU A 147 -7.99 -7.50 -9.53
C GLU A 147 -7.00 -6.33 -9.44
N ARG A 148 -5.97 -6.53 -8.62
CA ARG A 148 -4.86 -5.61 -8.41
C ARG A 148 -3.59 -6.45 -8.33
N PHE A 149 -2.45 -5.85 -8.63
CA PHE A 149 -1.16 -6.44 -8.35
C PHE A 149 -0.52 -5.67 -7.22
N ASP A 150 -0.33 -6.29 -6.06
CA ASP A 150 0.38 -5.69 -4.94
C ASP A 150 1.57 -6.55 -4.53
N ARG A 151 2.66 -5.87 -4.14
CA ARG A 151 3.87 -6.47 -3.58
C ARG A 151 4.30 -5.62 -2.40
N TYR A 152 4.48 -6.24 -1.24
CA TYR A 152 5.11 -5.56 -0.12
C TYR A 152 6.63 -5.46 -0.36
N ILE A 153 7.20 -4.31 -0.02
CA ILE A 153 8.61 -3.99 -0.16
C ILE A 153 9.37 -4.60 1.02
N ARG A 154 10.51 -5.25 0.71
CA ARG A 154 11.25 -6.06 1.68
C ARG A 154 12.54 -5.43 2.19
N SER A 155 13.04 -4.41 1.50
CA SER A 155 14.29 -3.74 1.82
C SER A 155 14.31 -2.34 1.23
N ASP A 156 15.18 -1.49 1.76
CA ASP A 156 15.38 -0.12 1.27
C ASP A 156 15.85 -0.10 -0.19
N ARG A 157 16.60 -1.12 -0.61
CA ARG A 157 17.00 -1.29 -2.01
C ARG A 157 15.80 -1.53 -2.93
N ASP A 158 14.92 -2.46 -2.55
CA ASP A 158 13.69 -2.74 -3.32
C ASP A 158 12.77 -1.51 -3.31
N LEU A 159 12.71 -0.76 -2.19
CA LEU A 159 11.99 0.50 -2.12
C LEU A 159 12.52 1.50 -3.14
N HIS A 160 13.82 1.74 -3.16
CA HIS A 160 14.49 2.69 -4.05
C HIS A 160 14.33 2.29 -5.53
N GLU A 161 14.54 1.02 -5.85
CA GLU A 161 14.35 0.49 -7.20
C GLU A 161 12.90 0.66 -7.67
N LYS A 162 11.91 0.39 -6.81
CA LYS A 162 10.48 0.58 -7.13
C LYS A 162 10.09 2.04 -7.24
N PHE A 163 10.57 2.88 -6.35
CA PHE A 163 10.36 4.32 -6.40
C PHE A 163 10.82 4.87 -7.75
N HIS A 164 12.08 4.63 -8.13
CA HIS A 164 12.60 5.10 -9.42
C HIS A 164 11.89 4.49 -10.63
N TYR A 165 11.52 3.21 -10.56
CA TYR A 165 10.73 2.59 -11.62
C TYR A 165 9.40 3.32 -11.85
N ILE A 166 8.68 3.65 -10.77
CA ILE A 166 7.38 4.35 -10.86
C ILE A 166 7.54 5.72 -11.51
N LEU A 167 8.56 6.48 -11.10
CA LEU A 167 8.79 7.81 -11.66
C LEU A 167 9.19 7.76 -13.12
N ARG A 168 10.00 6.77 -13.48
CA ARG A 168 10.53 6.66 -14.84
C ARG A 168 9.57 6.03 -15.84
N ASN A 169 8.52 5.37 -15.34
CA ASN A 169 7.61 4.58 -16.14
C ASN A 169 7.05 5.29 -17.38
N PRO A 170 6.62 6.58 -17.32
CA PRO A 170 6.11 7.27 -18.50
C PRO A 170 7.12 7.34 -19.66
N TRP A 171 8.40 7.50 -19.36
CA TRP A 171 9.46 7.57 -20.36
C TRP A 171 9.93 6.19 -20.80
N ASP A 172 10.16 5.28 -19.84
CA ASP A 172 10.65 3.93 -20.13
C ASP A 172 9.60 3.11 -20.93
N SER A 173 8.31 3.43 -20.82
CA SER A 173 7.23 2.81 -21.59
C SER A 173 6.85 3.57 -22.88
N GLY A 174 7.51 4.70 -23.17
CA GLY A 174 7.25 5.52 -24.36
C GLY A 174 5.91 6.28 -24.37
N VAL A 175 5.28 6.49 -23.21
CA VAL A 175 4.06 7.32 -23.09
C VAL A 175 4.41 8.82 -23.19
N ALA A 176 5.60 9.20 -22.72
CA ALA A 176 6.17 10.54 -22.84
C ALA A 176 7.57 10.43 -23.47
N GLN A 177 7.96 11.43 -24.27
CA GLN A 177 9.34 11.50 -24.79
C GLN A 177 10.33 11.75 -23.66
N HIS A 178 11.58 11.32 -23.82
CA HIS A 178 12.60 11.52 -22.78
C HIS A 178 12.70 13.00 -22.36
N ASN A 179 12.61 13.26 -21.05
CA ASN A 179 12.57 14.60 -20.44
C ASN A 179 11.31 15.44 -20.75
N GLU A 180 10.32 14.89 -21.43
CA GLU A 180 9.01 15.54 -21.58
C GLU A 180 8.29 15.54 -20.21
N PRO A 181 7.72 16.68 -19.79
CA PRO A 181 7.01 16.74 -18.52
C PRO A 181 5.78 15.83 -18.54
N TYR A 182 5.69 14.94 -17.56
CA TYR A 182 4.52 14.08 -17.38
C TYR A 182 3.80 14.47 -16.07
N PRO A 183 2.71 15.26 -16.15
CA PRO A 183 2.10 15.89 -14.96
C PRO A 183 1.36 14.90 -14.05
N TRP A 184 1.27 13.62 -14.43
CA TRP A 184 0.64 12.58 -13.64
C TRP A 184 1.61 11.65 -12.92
N VAL A 185 2.86 12.09 -12.76
CA VAL A 185 3.79 11.57 -11.76
C VAL A 185 3.74 12.50 -10.55
N TRP A 186 3.74 11.92 -9.35
CA TRP A 186 3.84 12.63 -8.10
C TRP A 186 4.77 11.89 -7.13
N THR A 187 5.53 12.65 -6.36
CA THR A 187 6.40 12.21 -5.28
C THR A 187 6.17 13.05 -4.04
N GLU A 188 6.55 12.52 -2.89
CA GLU A 188 6.60 13.32 -1.66
C GLU A 188 7.50 14.57 -1.81
N ASP A 189 8.58 14.49 -2.60
CA ASP A 189 9.47 15.64 -2.89
C ASP A 189 8.74 16.82 -3.55
N ASP A 190 7.66 16.57 -4.29
CA ASP A 190 6.87 17.63 -4.94
C ASP A 190 6.15 18.51 -3.89
N GLU A 191 5.79 17.96 -2.73
CA GLU A 191 5.22 18.76 -1.63
C GLU A 191 6.23 19.76 -1.07
N TYR A 192 7.47 19.31 -0.83
CA TYR A 192 8.54 20.19 -0.33
C TYR A 192 8.92 21.28 -1.35
N ARG A 193 8.93 20.95 -2.65
CA ARG A 193 9.14 21.94 -3.72
C ARG A 193 8.05 22.99 -3.76
N ASN A 194 6.79 22.59 -3.59
CA ASN A 194 5.68 23.53 -3.55
C ASN A 194 5.76 24.42 -2.31
N GLU A 195 5.95 23.85 -1.11
CA GLU A 195 6.04 24.62 0.13
C GLU A 195 7.21 25.62 0.14
N SER A 196 8.39 25.20 -0.37
CA SER A 196 9.56 26.09 -0.50
C SER A 196 9.35 27.20 -1.54
N SER A 197 8.52 26.99 -2.56
CA SER A 197 8.16 28.02 -3.52
C SER A 197 7.20 29.03 -2.91
N PHE A 198 6.17 28.59 -2.17
CA PHE A 198 5.27 29.48 -1.43
C PHE A 198 5.99 30.36 -0.41
N ARG A 199 7.00 29.83 0.30
CA ARG A 199 7.81 30.64 1.24
C ARG A 199 8.60 31.74 0.54
N ARG A 200 9.18 31.46 -0.63
CA ARG A 200 9.92 32.45 -1.43
C ARG A 200 9.00 33.55 -1.98
N ASP A 201 7.79 33.18 -2.41
CA ASP A 201 6.82 34.14 -2.93
C ASP A 201 6.26 35.06 -1.82
N ALA A 202 6.02 34.50 -0.62
CA ALA A 202 5.61 35.28 0.56
C ALA A 202 6.70 36.25 1.06
N GLU A 203 7.98 35.85 1.02
CA GLU A 203 9.12 36.72 1.34
C GLU A 203 9.32 37.84 0.31
N THR A 204 9.01 37.57 -0.97
CA THR A 204 9.09 38.58 -2.03
C THR A 204 7.92 39.57 -1.92
N SER A 205 6.71 39.08 -1.67
CA SER A 205 5.51 39.91 -1.50
C SER A 205 5.57 40.83 -0.27
N THR A 206 6.25 40.43 0.81
CA THR A 206 6.38 41.26 2.02
C THR A 206 7.42 42.37 1.87
N ARG A 207 8.43 42.20 1.01
CA ARG A 207 9.41 43.26 0.68
C ARG A 207 8.78 44.39 -0.13
N ASP A 208 7.90 44.08 -1.08
CA ASP A 208 7.22 45.11 -1.88
C ASP A 208 6.15 45.89 -1.09
N ALA A 209 5.56 45.26 -0.06
CA ALA A 209 4.59 45.91 0.82
C ALA A 209 5.21 46.96 1.78
N CYS A 210 6.51 46.89 2.06
CA CYS A 210 7.22 47.90 2.89
C CYS A 210 7.74 49.11 2.09
N ALA A 211 7.59 49.13 0.76
CA ALA A 211 8.19 50.17 -0.10
C ALA A 211 7.31 51.40 -0.38
N THR A 212 6.06 51.46 0.11
CA THR A 212 5.16 52.59 -0.19
C THR A 212 4.62 53.22 1.08
N GLN A 213 5.36 54.14 1.71
CA GLN A 213 4.85 55.39 2.33
C GLN A 213 6.02 56.37 2.56
N ARG A 214 6.17 57.36 1.68
CA ARG A 214 6.77 58.66 2.05
C ARG A 214 5.74 59.73 1.69
N PRO A 215 5.15 60.45 2.66
CA PRO A 215 4.39 61.65 2.34
C PRO A 215 5.39 62.76 2.00
N GLU A 216 5.18 63.40 0.85
CA GLU A 216 5.85 64.64 0.47
C GLU A 216 5.34 65.78 1.36
N SER A 217 6.25 66.60 1.88
CA SER A 217 5.99 67.89 2.56
C SER A 217 7.24 68.76 2.42
#